data_AF-A0A8T5S7U5-F1
#
_entry.id   AF-A0A8T5S7U5-F1
#
_cell.length_a   1.000
_cell.length_b   1.000
_cell.length_c   1.000
_cell.angle_alpha   90.00
_cell.angle_beta   90.00
_cell.angle_gamma   90.00
#
_symmetry.space_group_name_H-M   'P 1'
#
loop_
_entity.id
_entity.type
_entity.pdbx_description
1 polymer ?
#
loop_
_entity_poly.entity_id
_entity_poly.type
_entity_poly.pdbx_seq_one_letter_code
_entity_poly.pdbx_strand_id
1 'polypeptide(L)' 'MSFVPKKIFFVKGTGFSRNSELRSFEEALRDAGIERFSIVKVSSIIPPFCNLILKESKKY' A
#
# COMPACT_ATOMS: atom_id res chain seq x y z
N MET A 1 -24.79 -4.86 3.87
CA MET A 1 -23.57 -5.58 4.34
C MET A 1 -22.47 -4.55 4.54
N SER A 2 -21.88 -4.47 5.74
CA SER A 2 -20.77 -3.55 6.00
C SER A 2 -19.46 -4.17 5.53
N PHE A 3 -18.76 -3.53 4.60
CA PHE A 3 -17.46 -3.97 4.10
C PHE A 3 -16.36 -3.49 5.06
N VAL A 4 -16.08 -4.28 6.11
CA VAL A 4 -15.05 -3.97 7.11
C VAL A 4 -13.80 -4.83 6.83
N PRO A 5 -12.62 -4.23 6.59
CA PRO A 5 -11.40 -4.99 6.35
C PRO A 5 -10.93 -5.72 7.61
N LYS A 6 -10.56 -6.99 7.47
CA LYS A 6 -10.13 -7.88 8.58
C LYS A 6 -8.62 -8.08 8.68
N LYS A 7 -7.86 -7.63 7.67
CA LYS A 7 -6.41 -7.82 7.57
C LYS A 7 -5.76 -6.51 7.15
N ILE A 8 -4.62 -6.20 7.74
CA ILE A 8 -3.77 -5.06 7.36
C ILE A 8 -2.32 -5.51 7.24
N PHE A 9 -1.58 -4.84 6.36
CA PHE A 9 -0.13 -4.97 6.26
C PHE A 9 0.47 -3.59 6.05
N PHE A 10 1.69 -3.38 6.55
CA PHE A 10 2.44 -2.17 6.32
C PHE A 10 3.40 -2.37 5.15
N VAL A 11 3.47 -1.36 4.29
CA VAL A 11 4.46 -1.28 3.22
C VAL A 11 5.18 0.06 3.30
N LYS A 12 6.43 0.07 2.87
CA LYS A 12 7.22 1.26 2.67
C LYS A 12 7.92 1.13 1.34
N GLY A 13 8.03 2.25 0.63
CA GLY A 13 8.82 2.33 -0.59
C GLY A 13 9.34 3.75 -0.77
N THR A 14 10.39 3.86 -1.57
CA THR A 14 10.99 5.15 -1.94
C THR A 14 11.11 5.23 -3.45
N GLY A 15 10.83 6.39 -4.03
CA GLY A 15 10.93 6.63 -5.47
C GLY A 15 11.60 7.96 -5.74
N PHE A 16 12.39 8.03 -6.81
CA PHE A 16 13.14 9.24 -7.15
C PHE A 16 13.02 9.53 -8.64
N SER A 17 12.33 10.62 -8.95
CA SER A 17 12.21 11.11 -10.32
C SER A 17 12.70 12.54 -10.40
N ARG A 18 13.49 12.84 -11.43
CA ARG A 18 13.98 14.19 -11.70
C ARG A 18 12.93 15.08 -12.38
N ASN A 19 11.94 14.46 -13.01
CA ASN A 19 11.09 15.13 -13.99
C ASN A 19 9.68 15.43 -13.48
N SER A 20 9.15 14.63 -12.55
CA SER A 20 7.77 14.79 -12.07
C SER A 20 7.51 14.04 -10.77
N GLU A 21 6.63 14.62 -9.95
CA GLU A 21 6.13 14.03 -8.68
C GLU A 21 5.30 12.76 -8.91
N LEU A 22 4.50 12.72 -9.97
CA LEU A 22 3.70 11.54 -10.30
C LEU A 22 4.58 10.30 -10.55
N ARG A 23 5.74 10.51 -11.18
CA ARG A 23 6.66 9.42 -11.48
C ARG A 23 7.45 8.98 -10.26
N SER A 24 7.85 9.89 -9.37
CA SER A 24 8.45 9.49 -8.09
C SER A 24 7.45 8.75 -7.21
N PHE A 25 6.16 9.12 -7.27
CA PHE A 25 5.09 8.39 -6.60
C PHE A 25 4.91 6.97 -7.15
N GLU A 26 4.86 6.81 -8.48
CA GLU A 26 4.77 5.48 -9.10
C GLU A 26 5.96 4.58 -8.76
N GLU A 27 7.19 5.12 -8.79
CA GLU A 27 8.39 4.37 -8.39
C GLU A 27 8.35 3.94 -6.92
N ALA A 28 7.86 4.82 -6.02
CA ALA A 28 7.70 4.48 -4.61
C ALA A 28 6.67 3.35 -4.42
N LEU A 29 5.60 3.32 -5.22
CA LEU A 29 4.62 2.23 -5.18
C LEU A 29 5.20 0.92 -5.71
N ARG A 30 6.07 0.97 -6.72
CA ARG A 30 6.76 -0.21 -7.28
C ARG A 30 7.77 -0.78 -6.30
N ASP A 31 8.54 0.07 -5.63
CA ASP A 31 9.45 -0.34 -4.54
C ASP A 31 8.67 -0.93 -3.35
N ALA A 32 7.51 -0.32 -3.03
CA ALA A 32 6.58 -0.84 -2.04
C ALA A 32 5.85 -2.11 -2.50
N GLY A 33 6.00 -2.57 -3.75
CA GLY A 33 5.36 -3.76 -4.33
C GLY A 33 3.83 -3.73 -4.33
N ILE A 34 3.24 -2.54 -4.42
CA ILE A 34 1.78 -2.34 -4.46
C ILE A 34 1.33 -1.57 -5.71
N GLU A 35 2.21 -1.42 -6.70
CA GLU A 35 1.97 -0.65 -7.93
C GLU A 35 0.82 -1.18 -8.79
N ARG A 36 0.49 -2.47 -8.64
CA ARG A 36 -0.56 -3.14 -9.40
C ARG A 36 -1.96 -2.96 -8.81
N PHE A 37 -2.08 -2.39 -7.62
CA PHE A 37 -3.35 -2.25 -6.92
C PHE A 37 -3.90 -0.83 -7.03
N SER A 38 -5.22 -0.72 -7.14
CA SER A 38 -5.90 0.57 -7.04
C SER A 38 -5.95 1.04 -5.58
N ILE A 39 -5.39 2.22 -5.33
CA ILE A 39 -5.29 2.79 -3.98
C ILE A 39 -6.51 3.65 -3.71
N VAL A 40 -7.21 3.37 -2.61
CA VAL A 40 -8.30 4.20 -2.10
C VAL A 40 -7.81 4.90 -0.83
N LYS A 41 -7.86 6.23 -0.81
CA LYS A 41 -7.49 7.03 0.36
C LYS A 41 -8.57 6.90 1.43
N VAL A 42 -8.19 6.46 2.62
CA VAL A 42 -9.10 6.29 3.78
C VAL A 42 -8.64 7.14 4.97
N SER A 43 -9.52 7.34 5.95
CA SER A 43 -9.30 8.17 7.14
C SER A 43 -8.29 7.61 8.15
N SER A 44 -7.47 6.63 7.77
CA SER A 44 -6.44 6.00 8.63
C SER A 44 -6.99 5.39 9.93
N ILE A 45 -8.21 4.85 9.90
CA ILE A 45 -8.84 4.15 11.03
C ILE A 45 -8.62 2.65 10.85
N ILE A 46 -8.05 1.99 11.87
CA ILE A 46 -7.94 0.53 11.93
C ILE A 46 -9.20 -0.02 12.60
N PRO A 47 -9.96 -0.91 11.94
CA PRO A 47 -11.16 -1.48 12.53
C PRO A 47 -10.82 -2.45 13.69
N PRO A 48 -11.77 -2.69 14.62
CA PRO A 48 -11.57 -3.65 15.70
C PRO A 48 -11.39 -5.07 15.15
N PHE A 49 -10.59 -5.88 15.85
CA PHE A 49 -10.25 -7.27 15.49
C PHE A 49 -9.54 -7.44 14.14
N CYS A 50 -8.84 -6.41 13.66
CA CYS A 50 -8.04 -6.50 12.44
C CYS A 50 -6.71 -7.22 12.71
N ASN A 51 -6.38 -8.23 11.90
CA ASN A 51 -5.12 -8.96 12.04
C ASN A 51 -4.01 -8.28 11.24
N LEU A 52 -2.89 -8.00 11.90
CA LEU A 52 -1.68 -7.54 11.24
C LEU A 52 -0.98 -8.75 10.60
N ILE A 53 -0.94 -8.77 9.27
CA ILE A 53 -0.22 -9.77 8.50
C ILE A 53 1.10 -9.18 8.01
N LEU A 54 2.14 -10.01 7.99
CA LEU A 54 3.38 -9.66 7.30
C LEU A 54 3.08 -9.60 5.80
N LYS A 55 3.71 -8.64 5.11
CA LYS A 55 3.67 -8.59 3.65
C LYS A 55 4.20 -9.93 3.14
N GLU A 56 3.35 -10.74 2.50
CA GLU A 56 3.82 -11.93 1.78
C GLU A 56 4.83 -11.44 0.75
N SER A 57 6.08 -11.84 0.92
CA SER A 57 7.17 -11.59 -0.02
C SER A 57 7.00 -12.47 -1.26
N LYS A 58 5.84 -12.41 -1.93
CA LYS A 58 5.72 -12.94 -3.29
C LYS A 58 6.35 -11.93 -4.24
N LYS A 59 7.68 -12.05 -4.35
CA LYS A 59 8.40 -11.76 -5.60
C LYS A 59 7.75 -12.64 -6.66
N TYR A 60 6.89 -12.04 -7.50
CA TYR A 60 6.60 -12.61 -8.81
C TYR A 60 7.81 -12.42 -9.71
#